data_AF-B8ILV6-F1
#
_entry.id   AF-B8ILV6-F1
#
_cell.length_a   1.000
_cell.length_b   1.000
_cell.length_c   1.000
_cell.angle_alpha   90.00
_cell.angle_beta   90.00
_cell.angle_gamma   90.00
#
_symmetry.space_group_name_H-M   'P 1'
#
loop_
_entity.id
_entity.type
_entity.pdbx_description
1 polymer ?
#
loop_
_entity_poly.entity_id
_entity_poly.type
_entity_poly.pdbx_seq_one_letter_code
_entity_poly.pdbx_strand_id
1 'polypeptide(L)'
;MIDPLVQATQLRTFASRLRRLAPTRDPEAFVADKDQLVSDLERAASELKISGAVATALDAGRRGPIQFGVVAVDGRIVPVVPRHPTRQDR
;
A
#
# COMPACT_ATOMS: atom_id res chain seq x y z
N MET A 1 10.90 -6.52 12.69
CA MET A 1 10.60 -6.39 11.25
C MET A 1 10.36 -4.92 10.96
N ILE A 2 11.06 -4.30 10.01
CA ILE A 2 10.96 -2.85 9.73
C ILE A 2 9.67 -2.58 8.95
N ASP A 3 8.95 -1.51 9.30
CA ASP A 3 7.72 -1.06 8.63
C ASP A 3 7.95 -0.87 7.10
N PRO A 4 7.14 -1.51 6.23
CA PRO A 4 7.23 -1.36 4.76
C PRO A 4 7.15 0.10 4.28
N LEU A 5 6.40 0.96 4.96
CA LEU A 5 6.29 2.38 4.63
C LEU A 5 7.60 3.13 4.93
N VAL A 6 8.26 2.77 6.03
CA VAL A 6 9.59 3.31 6.38
C VAL A 6 10.63 2.87 5.36
N GLN A 7 10.64 1.59 4.97
CA GLN A 7 11.54 1.07 3.93
C GLN A 7 11.32 1.76 2.58
N ALA A 8 10.07 1.92 2.15
CA ALA A 8 9.74 2.63 0.91
C ALA A 8 10.20 4.10 0.94
N THR A 9 10.11 4.75 2.10
CA THR A 9 10.58 6.13 2.28
C THR A 9 12.10 6.21 2.16
N GLN A 10 12.82 5.30 2.80
CA GLN A 10 14.28 5.22 2.72
C GLN A 10 14.77 4.99 1.28
N LEU A 11 14.13 4.08 0.53
CA LEU A 11 14.48 3.84 -0.88
C LEU A 11 14.29 5.09 -1.75
N ARG A 12 13.19 5.84 -1.56
CA ARG A 12 12.97 7.12 -2.26
C ARG A 12 14.01 8.17 -1.88
N THR A 13 14.36 8.27 -0.60
CA THR A 13 15.42 9.18 -0.15
C THR A 13 16.77 8.83 -0.79
N PHE A 14 17.08 7.54 -0.89
CA PHE A 14 18.30 7.07 -1.53
C PHE A 14 18.32 7.38 -3.03
N ALA A 15 17.24 7.08 -3.76
CA ALA A 15 17.07 7.45 -5.17
C ALA A 15 17.24 8.97 -5.39
N SER A 16 16.67 9.80 -4.51
CA SER A 16 16.85 11.27 -4.56
C SER A 16 18.31 11.69 -4.36
N ARG A 17 19.07 11.01 -3.49
CA ARG A 17 20.51 11.29 -3.30
C ARG A 17 21.32 10.86 -4.52
N LEU A 18 21.03 9.70 -5.11
CA LEU A 18 21.69 9.23 -6.32
C LEU A 18 21.50 10.19 -7.49
N ARG A 19 20.29 10.74 -7.69
CA ARG A 19 20.03 11.74 -8.73
C ARG A 19 20.96 12.96 -8.67
N ARG A 20 21.41 13.35 -7.48
CA ARG A 20 22.30 14.51 -7.24
C ARG A 20 23.78 14.21 -7.46
N LEU A 21 24.16 12.95 -7.69
CA LEU A 21 25.54 12.60 -7.97
C LEU A 21 25.93 13.03 -9.38
N ALA A 22 27.09 13.66 -9.48
CA ALA A 22 27.71 14.02 -10.74
C ALA A 22 28.68 12.91 -11.20
N PRO A 23 28.81 12.68 -12.52
CA PRO A 23 29.78 11.73 -13.05
C PRO A 23 31.21 12.16 -12.71
N THR A 24 32.05 11.19 -12.36
CA THR A 24 33.49 11.40 -12.15
C THR A 24 34.33 10.96 -13.36
N ARG A 25 33.85 9.96 -14.11
CA ARG A 25 34.38 9.46 -15.40
C ARG A 25 33.23 8.90 -16.23
N ASP A 26 33.40 8.93 -17.55
CA ASP A 26 32.42 8.43 -18.55
C ASP A 26 30.97 8.88 -18.26
N PRO A 27 30.63 10.15 -18.60
CA PRO A 27 29.38 10.75 -18.20
C PRO A 27 28.16 10.06 -18.81
N GLU A 28 28.27 9.44 -19.99
CA GLU A 28 27.15 8.79 -20.66
C GLU A 28 26.79 7.46 -19.98
N ALA A 29 27.78 6.58 -19.76
CA ALA A 29 27.57 5.31 -19.06
C ALA A 29 27.10 5.55 -17.61
N PHE A 30 27.71 6.52 -16.92
CA PHE A 30 27.31 6.88 -15.56
C PHE A 30 25.86 7.37 -15.49
N VAL A 31 25.41 8.22 -16.44
CA VAL A 31 24.04 8.72 -16.45
C VAL A 31 23.05 7.59 -16.71
N ALA A 32 23.33 6.71 -17.68
CA ALA A 32 22.46 5.57 -17.99
C ALA A 32 22.30 4.62 -16.79
N ASP A 33 23.41 4.19 -16.18
CA ASP A 33 23.39 3.28 -15.03
C ASP A 33 22.73 3.91 -13.81
N LYS A 34 22.98 5.20 -13.57
CA LYS A 34 22.37 5.96 -12.47
C LYS A 34 20.86 6.05 -12.65
N ASP A 35 20.39 6.40 -13.85
CA ASP A 35 18.96 6.59 -14.11
C ASP A 35 18.20 5.26 -14.02
N GLN A 36 18.81 4.17 -14.48
CA GLN A 36 18.28 2.82 -14.30
C GLN A 36 18.16 2.45 -12.81
N LEU A 37 19.23 2.64 -12.03
CA LEU A 37 19.22 2.34 -10.60
C LEU A 37 18.18 3.20 -9.84
N VAL A 38 18.05 4.48 -10.19
CA VAL A 38 17.04 5.37 -9.63
C VAL A 38 15.63 4.84 -9.93
N SER A 39 15.36 4.43 -11.16
CA SER A 39 14.08 3.85 -11.57
C SER A 39 13.74 2.59 -10.76
N ASP A 40 14.71 1.68 -10.62
CA ASP A 40 14.53 0.42 -9.88
C ASP A 40 14.23 0.66 -8.40
N LEU A 41 14.89 1.64 -7.78
CA LEU A 41 14.63 2.02 -6.38
C LEU A 41 13.25 2.64 -6.19
N GLU A 42 12.79 3.46 -7.12
CA GLU A 42 11.44 4.05 -7.05
C GLU A 42 10.35 3.01 -7.27
N ARG A 43 10.58 2.06 -8.17
CA ARG A 43 9.72 0.91 -8.38
C ARG A 43 9.63 0.06 -7.10
N ALA A 44 10.76 -0.34 -6.53
CA ALA A 44 10.81 -1.12 -5.29
C ALA A 44 10.11 -0.40 -4.12
N ALA A 45 10.30 0.92 -4.00
CA ALA A 45 9.59 1.72 -3.00
C ALA A 45 8.06 1.70 -3.21
N SER A 46 7.60 1.69 -4.46
CA SER A 46 6.17 1.66 -4.79
C SER A 46 5.57 0.28 -4.53
N GLU A 47 6.28 -0.79 -4.87
CA GLU A 47 5.90 -2.18 -4.57
C GLU A 47 5.80 -2.42 -3.05
N LEU A 48 6.73 -1.89 -2.26
CA LEU A 48 6.68 -1.97 -0.79
C LEU A 48 5.48 -1.22 -0.21
N LYS A 49 5.13 -0.04 -0.75
CA LYS A 49 3.93 0.69 -0.32
C LYS A 49 2.66 -0.10 -0.60
N ILE A 50 2.55 -0.68 -1.80
CA ILE A 50 1.39 -1.50 -2.17
C ILE A 50 1.30 -2.72 -1.26
N SER A 51 2.41 -3.43 -1.07
CA SER A 51 2.46 -4.64 -0.22
C SER A 51 2.10 -4.33 1.23
N GLY A 52 2.61 -3.22 1.78
CA GLY A 52 2.24 -2.76 3.13
C GLY A 52 0.77 -2.36 3.24
N ALA A 53 0.21 -1.68 2.23
CA ALA A 53 -1.20 -1.30 2.20
C ALA A 53 -2.12 -2.53 2.11
N VAL A 54 -1.77 -3.52 1.30
CA VAL A 54 -2.49 -4.79 1.19
C VAL A 54 -2.45 -5.55 2.52
N ALA A 55 -1.27 -5.67 3.15
CA ALA A 55 -1.14 -6.30 4.46
C ALA A 55 -2.02 -5.61 5.52
N THR A 56 -2.02 -4.27 5.53
CA THR A 56 -2.84 -3.47 6.44
C THR A 56 -4.35 -3.69 6.19
N ALA A 57 -4.77 -3.72 4.93
CA ALA A 57 -6.16 -3.96 4.55
C ALA A 57 -6.63 -5.38 4.94
N LEU A 58 -5.78 -6.39 4.75
CA LEU A 58 -6.06 -7.77 5.17
C LEU A 58 -6.16 -7.88 6.70
N ASP A 59 -5.30 -7.21 7.45
CA ASP A 59 -5.36 -7.19 8.91
C ASP A 59 -6.59 -6.42 9.44
N ALA A 60 -6.98 -5.33 8.78
CA ALA A 60 -8.21 -4.60 9.09
C ALA A 60 -9.46 -5.46 8.85
N GLY A 61 -9.49 -6.22 7.76
CA GLY A 61 -10.57 -7.18 7.44
C GLY A 61 -10.67 -8.36 8.43
N ARG A 62 -9.56 -8.71 9.11
CA ARG A 62 -9.53 -9.75 10.15
C ARG A 62 -9.98 -9.27 11.54
N ARG A 63 -9.94 -7.96 11.81
CA ARG A 63 -10.20 -7.38 13.15
C ARG A 63 -11.61 -6.79 13.34
N GLY A 64 -12.44 -6.73 12.30
CA GLY A 64 -13.86 -6.37 12.42
C GLY A 64 -14.74 -7.62 12.41
N PRO A 65 -15.78 -7.72 13.26
CA PRO A 65 -16.80 -8.74 13.05
C PRO A 65 -17.55 -8.36 11.79
N ILE A 66 -17.22 -8.99 10.66
CA ILE A 66 -18.15 -8.96 9.53
C ILE A 66 -19.29 -9.90 9.90
N GLN A 67 -20.27 -9.39 10.67
CA GLN A 67 -21.54 -10.08 10.90
C GLN A 67 -22.36 -10.01 9.61
N PHE A 68 -22.05 -10.88 8.67
CA PHE A 68 -22.99 -11.25 7.62
C PHE A 68 -24.05 -12.16 8.24
N GLY A 69 -25.17 -11.58 8.65
CA GLY A 69 -26.38 -12.34 8.93
C GLY A 69 -26.93 -12.88 7.61
N VAL A 70 -26.72 -14.17 7.34
CA VAL A 70 -27.31 -14.85 6.18
C VAL A 70 -28.73 -15.22 6.56
N VAL A 71 -29.74 -14.53 6.00
CA VAL A 71 -31.14 -14.93 6.14
C VAL A 71 -31.58 -15.57 4.83
N ALA A 72 -32.08 -16.80 4.91
CA ALA A 72 -32.72 -17.44 3.76
C ALA A 72 -34.12 -16.84 3.60
N VAL A 73 -34.32 -16.04 2.55
CA VAL A 73 -35.65 -15.56 2.11
C VAL A 73 -35.90 -16.18 0.75
N ASP A 74 -36.98 -16.96 0.61
CA ASP A 74 -37.40 -17.60 -0.64
C ASP A 74 -36.28 -18.35 -1.40
N GLY A 75 -35.43 -19.06 -0.66
CA GLY A 75 -34.34 -19.87 -1.23
C GLY A 75 -33.17 -19.09 -1.82
N ARG A 76 -33.08 -17.76 -1.59
CA ARG A 76 -31.94 -16.93 -2.03
C ARG A 76 -31.23 -16.31 -0.83
N ILE A 77 -29.89 -16.31 -0.91
CA ILE A 77 -29.02 -15.70 0.08
C ILE A 77 -28.84 -14.22 -0.29
N VAL A 78 -29.26 -13.31 0.60
CA VAL A 78 -29.12 -11.86 0.39
C VAL A 78 -28.34 -11.24 1.56
N PRO A 79 -27.30 -10.43 1.32
CA PRO A 79 -26.58 -9.74 2.37
C PRO A 79 -27.47 -8.63 2.97
N VAL A 80 -27.73 -8.70 4.28
CA VAL A 80 -28.53 -7.69 5.00
C VAL A 80 -27.59 -6.79 5.80
N VAL A 81 -27.62 -5.48 5.52
CA VAL A 81 -26.97 -4.45 6.34
C VAL A 81 -27.92 -4.09 7.50
N PRO A 82 -27.49 -4.08 8.77
CA PRO A 82 -28.34 -3.66 9.86
C PRO A 82 -28.71 -2.19 9.69
N ARG A 83 -30.01 -1.87 9.59
CA ARG A 83 -30.48 -0.50 9.77
C ARG A 83 -30.38 -0.17 11.25
N HIS A 84 -29.48 0.73 11.62
CA HIS A 84 -29.52 1.34 12.95
C HIS A 84 -30.89 2.01 13.16
N PRO A 85 -31.64 1.71 14.23
CA PRO A 85 -32.75 2.56 14.60
C PRO A 85 -32.17 3.86 15.15
N THR A 86 -32.41 4.98 14.46
CA THR A 86 -32.32 6.30 15.09
C THR A 86 -33.30 6.33 16.25
N ARG A 87 -32.76 6.34 17.46
CA ARG A 87 -33.48 6.64 18.68
C ARG A 87 -34.07 8.05 18.54
N GLN A 88 -35.37 8.15 18.28
CA GLN A 88 -36.13 9.37 18.54
C GLN A 88 -36.42 9.38 20.04
N ASP A 89 -35.56 10.05 20.80
CA ASP A 89 -35.94 10.46 22.15
C ASP A 89 -36.85 11.69 22.01
N ARG A 90 -38.08 11.54 22.53
CA ARG A 90 -39.07 12.59 22.75
C ARG A 90 -38.71 13.39 24.00
#